data_AF-A0A4Q3ECQ3-F1
#
_entry.id   AF-A0A4Q3ECQ3-F1
#
_cell.length_a   1.000
_cell.length_b   1.000
_cell.length_c   1.000
_cell.angle_alpha   90.00
_cell.angle_beta   90.00
_cell.angle_gamma   90.00
#
_symmetry.space_group_name_H-M   'P 1'
#
loop_
_entity.id
_entity.type
_entity.pdbx_description
1 polymer ?
#
loop_
_entity_poly.entity_id
_entity_poly.type
_entity_poly.pdbx_seq_one_letter_code
_entity_poly.pdbx_strand_id
1 'polypeptide(L)'
;MNLEILCQNVVTLAKQAGKFIKTEAGKFNADRIEFKGLNDMVSYVDKTSEEMIVAKLQELLPEAGFITEEKTIVKTAERYNWVI
;
A
#
# COMPACT_ATOMS: atom_id res chain seq x y z
N MET A 1 -0.85 -3.88 22.44
CA MET A 1 -0.08 -3.79 21.18
C MET A 1 1.40 -3.83 21.52
N ASN A 2 2.15 -4.80 21.01
CA ASN A 2 3.62 -4.79 21.10
C ASN A 2 4.16 -4.01 19.88
N LEU A 3 4.64 -2.80 20.12
CA LEU A 3 5.07 -1.88 19.06
C LEU A 3 6.31 -2.37 18.31
N GLU A 4 7.22 -3.06 18.99
CA GLU A 4 8.44 -3.59 18.36
C GLU A 4 8.08 -4.69 17.36
N ILE A 5 7.24 -5.64 17.78
CA ILE A 5 6.77 -6.73 16.90
C ILE A 5 5.96 -6.15 15.73
N LEU A 6 5.07 -5.20 15.99
CA LEU A 6 4.29 -4.55 14.93
C LEU A 6 5.20 -3.85 13.92
N CYS A 7 6.20 -3.09 14.39
CA CYS A 7 7.15 -2.40 13.53
C CYS A 7 7.93 -3.40 12.66
N GLN A 8 8.43 -4.49 13.24
CA GLN A 8 9.16 -5.53 12.48
C GLN A 8 8.28 -6.20 11.41
N ASN A 9 7.00 -6.44 11.72
CA ASN A 9 6.04 -6.97 10.74
C ASN A 9 5.79 -5.97 9.60
N VAL A 10 5.62 -4.67 9.92
CA VAL A 10 5.45 -3.61 8.91
C VAL A 10 6.71 -3.46 8.04
N VAL A 11 7.92 -3.53 8.61
CA VAL A 11 9.17 -3.52 7.85
C VAL A 11 9.23 -4.71 6.87
N THR A 12 8.80 -5.88 7.30
CA THR A 12 8.77 -7.08 6.45
C THR A 12 7.78 -6.91 5.29
N LEU A 13 6.59 -6.38 5.58
CA LEU A 13 5.57 -6.06 4.58
C LEU A 13 6.07 -5.03 3.56
N ALA A 14 6.68 -3.92 4.01
CA ALA A 14 7.22 -2.89 3.14
C ALA A 14 8.31 -3.45 2.20
N LYS A 15 9.16 -4.36 2.70
CA LYS A 15 10.15 -5.07 1.86
C LYS A 15 9.50 -5.99 0.81
N GLN A 16 8.37 -6.62 1.14
CA GLN A 16 7.62 -7.45 0.19
C GLN A 16 6.99 -6.60 -0.93
N ALA A 17 6.34 -5.49 -0.58
CA ALA A 17 5.80 -4.53 -1.55
C ALA A 17 6.92 -3.96 -2.43
N GLY A 18 8.04 -3.53 -1.83
CA GLY A 18 9.20 -3.04 -2.58
C GLY A 18 9.81 -4.09 -3.53
N LYS A 19 9.81 -5.37 -3.14
CA LYS A 19 10.25 -6.47 -4.03
C LYS A 19 9.29 -6.66 -5.20
N PHE A 20 7.98 -6.57 -4.97
CA PHE A 20 6.97 -6.60 -6.03
C PHE A 20 7.17 -5.44 -7.01
N ILE A 21 7.24 -4.20 -6.51
CA ILE A 21 7.49 -3.00 -7.33
C ILE A 21 8.75 -3.17 -8.18
N LYS A 22 9.86 -3.61 -7.58
CA LYS A 22 11.12 -3.84 -8.30
C LYS A 22 11.00 -4.91 -9.39
N THR A 23 10.22 -5.97 -9.13
CA THR A 23 10.01 -7.06 -10.09
C THR A 23 9.19 -6.59 -11.29
N GLU A 24 8.14 -5.82 -11.04
CA GLU A 24 7.27 -5.29 -12.08
C GLU A 24 7.94 -4.16 -12.86
N ALA A 25 8.78 -3.33 -12.21
CA ALA A 25 9.61 -2.34 -12.88
C ALA A 25 10.53 -2.96 -13.96
N GLY A 26 11.05 -4.17 -13.72
CA GLY A 26 11.86 -4.91 -14.69
C GLY A 26 11.07 -5.50 -15.88
N LYS A 27 9.73 -5.55 -15.78
CA LYS A 27 8.80 -6.05 -16.81
C LYS A 27 7.91 -4.93 -17.37
N PHE A 28 8.16 -3.70 -16.96
CA PHE A 28 7.21 -2.62 -17.09
C PHE A 28 6.99 -2.26 -18.55
N ASN A 29 5.74 -2.40 -19.01
CA ASN A 29 5.31 -1.85 -20.28
C ASN A 29 4.65 -0.49 -20.01
N ALA A 30 5.20 0.58 -20.58
CA ALA A 30 4.69 1.94 -20.47
C ALA A 30 3.22 2.06 -20.96
N ASP A 31 2.75 1.13 -21.78
CA ASP A 31 1.36 1.07 -22.25
C ASP A 31 0.33 0.81 -21.14
N ARG A 32 0.77 0.45 -19.92
CA ARG A 32 -0.10 0.17 -18.76
C ARG A 32 -0.18 1.32 -17.75
N ILE A 33 0.33 2.49 -18.09
CA ILE A 33 0.16 3.70 -17.29
C ILE A 33 -1.25 4.24 -17.52
N GLU A 34 -2.02 4.39 -16.44
CA GLU A 34 -3.28 5.11 -16.44
C GLU A 34 -3.04 6.57 -16.06
N PHE A 35 -3.74 7.49 -16.72
CA PHE A 35 -3.69 8.92 -16.41
C PHE A 35 -4.97 9.32 -15.69
N LYS A 36 -4.87 9.67 -14.41
CA LYS A 36 -5.98 10.18 -13.60
C LYS A 36 -6.26 11.67 -13.86
N GLY A 37 -5.29 12.39 -14.41
CA GLY A 37 -5.37 13.83 -14.67
C GLY A 37 -4.15 14.38 -15.41
N LEU A 38 -4.07 15.71 -15.55
CA LEU A 38 -2.91 16.36 -16.16
C LEU A 38 -1.69 16.18 -15.25
N ASN A 39 -0.73 15.35 -15.68
CA ASN A 39 0.45 14.92 -14.92
C ASN A 39 0.16 14.03 -13.69
N ASP A 40 -0.99 13.38 -13.64
CA ASP A 40 -1.35 12.42 -12.60
C ASP A 40 -1.40 11.03 -13.22
N MET A 41 -0.39 10.21 -12.91
CA MET A 41 -0.16 8.89 -13.46
C MET A 41 -0.26 7.86 -12.35
N VAL A 42 -1.00 6.80 -12.60
CA VAL A 42 -1.07 5.61 -11.75
C VAL A 42 -0.82 4.38 -12.61
N SER A 43 -0.07 3.41 -12.11
CA SER A 43 0.05 2.11 -12.75
C SER A 43 -0.67 1.03 -11.95
N TYR A 44 -0.91 -0.12 -12.58
CA TYR A 44 -1.35 -1.31 -11.84
C TYR A 44 -0.36 -1.70 -10.72
N VAL A 45 0.93 -1.36 -10.87
CA VAL A 45 1.95 -1.63 -9.85
C VAL A 45 1.68 -0.83 -8.58
N ASP A 46 1.29 0.44 -8.71
CA ASP A 46 0.94 1.31 -7.58
C ASP A 46 -0.30 0.77 -6.86
N LYS A 47 -1.38 0.49 -7.61
CA LYS A 47 -2.63 -0.06 -7.06
C LYS A 47 -2.43 -1.40 -6.36
N THR A 48 -1.75 -2.35 -7.00
CA THR A 48 -1.50 -3.67 -6.41
C THR A 48 -0.57 -3.58 -5.20
N SER A 49 0.40 -2.66 -5.18
CA SER A 49 1.24 -2.45 -4.01
C SER A 49 0.43 -1.94 -2.81
N GLU A 50 -0.47 -0.97 -3.04
CA GLU A 50 -1.36 -0.47 -2.00
C GLU A 50 -2.31 -1.56 -1.48
N GLU A 51 -2.94 -2.34 -2.38
CA GLU A 51 -3.79 -3.49 -2.01
C GLU A 51 -3.06 -4.51 -1.13
N MET A 52 -1.83 -4.88 -1.50
CA MET A 52 -1.00 -5.79 -0.71
C MET A 52 -0.72 -5.23 0.69
N ILE A 53 -0.40 -3.94 0.79
CA ILE A 53 -0.11 -3.27 2.06
C ILE A 53 -1.36 -3.20 2.93
N VAL A 54 -2.47 -2.72 2.38
CA VAL A 54 -3.76 -2.59 3.09
C VAL A 54 -4.23 -3.94 3.63
N ALA A 55 -4.25 -4.97 2.79
CA ALA A 55 -4.70 -6.31 3.20
C ALA A 55 -3.91 -6.82 4.41
N LYS A 56 -2.58 -6.66 4.39
CA LYS A 56 -1.74 -7.16 5.49
C LYS A 56 -1.81 -6.29 6.73
N LEU A 57 -1.88 -4.97 6.61
CA LEU A 57 -2.04 -4.07 7.75
C LEU A 57 -3.38 -4.26 8.45
N GLN A 58 -4.44 -4.61 7.70
CA GLN A 58 -5.75 -4.93 8.26
C GLN A 58 -5.71 -6.20 9.12
N GLU A 59 -4.85 -7.16 8.82
CA GLU A 59 -4.61 -8.32 9.69
C GLU A 59 -3.78 -7.94 10.94
N LEU A 60 -2.79 -7.05 10.78
CA LEU A 60 -1.85 -6.69 11.85
C LEU A 60 -2.47 -5.77 12.92
N LEU A 61 -3.39 -4.90 12.53
CA LEU A 61 -4.11 -4.00 13.43
C LEU A 61 -5.55 -3.76 12.93
N PRO A 62 -6.48 -4.71 13.13
CA PRO A 62 -7.82 -4.71 12.51
C PRO A 62 -8.69 -3.49 12.86
N GLU A 63 -8.46 -2.91 14.04
CA GLU A 63 -9.17 -1.72 14.52
C GLU A 63 -8.73 -0.43 13.82
N ALA A 64 -7.58 -0.41 13.17
CA ALA A 64 -7.05 0.78 12.53
C ALA A 64 -7.85 1.18 11.28
N GLY A 65 -7.83 2.48 11.01
CA GLY A 65 -8.26 3.07 9.75
C GLY A 65 -7.10 3.15 8.75
N PHE A 66 -7.41 3.68 7.58
CA PHE A 66 -6.56 3.77 6.40
C PHE A 66 -6.84 5.07 5.66
N ILE A 67 -5.76 5.81 5.40
CA ILE A 67 -5.72 6.96 4.51
C ILE A 67 -4.75 6.56 3.40
N THR A 68 -5.30 6.41 2.19
CA THR A 68 -4.59 5.89 1.02
C THR A 68 -4.70 6.88 -0.14
N GLU A 69 -3.65 6.97 -0.96
CA GLU A 69 -3.63 7.82 -2.16
C GLU A 69 -4.55 7.26 -3.25
N GLU A 70 -4.50 5.93 -3.47
CA GLU A 70 -5.26 5.25 -4.52
C GLU A 70 -6.70 4.92 -4.14
N LYS A 71 -7.10 5.27 -2.91
CA LYS A 71 -8.43 5.02 -2.34
C LYS A 71 -8.82 3.53 -2.35
N THR A 72 -7.85 2.62 -2.23
CA THR A 72 -8.12 1.17 -2.10
C THR A 72 -9.07 0.87 -0.94
N ILE A 73 -8.94 1.64 0.14
CA ILE A 73 -9.88 1.66 1.26
C ILE A 73 -10.00 3.07 1.82
N VAL A 74 -11.21 3.45 2.19
CA VAL A 74 -11.49 4.70 2.90
C VAL A 74 -12.17 4.35 4.22
N LYS A 75 -11.37 4.24 5.28
CA LYS A 75 -11.85 3.91 6.62
C LYS A 75 -11.11 4.79 7.61
N THR A 76 -11.77 5.76 8.23
CA THR A 76 -11.16 6.52 9.32
C THR A 76 -11.57 5.90 10.65
N ALA A 77 -10.60 5.51 11.48
CA ALA A 77 -10.85 5.02 12.84
C ALA A 77 -10.53 6.11 13.87
N GLU A 78 -11.13 6.00 15.05
CA GLU A 78 -11.03 7.02 16.10
C GLU A 78 -9.62 7.14 16.70
N ARG A 79 -8.88 6.03 16.77
CA ARG A 79 -7.62 5.97 17.53
C ARG A 79 -6.37 5.87 16.65
N TYR A 80 -6.35 4.94 15.70
CA TYR A 80 -5.19 4.67 14.88
C TYR A 80 -5.57 4.64 13.41
N ASN A 81 -4.75 5.28 12.58
CA ASN A 81 -4.93 5.28 11.14
C ASN A 81 -3.57 5.05 10.48
N TRP A 82 -3.51 4.08 9.57
CA TRP A 82 -2.38 3.91 8.68
C TRP A 82 -2.44 4.97 7.59
N VAL A 83 -1.30 5.61 7.33
CA VAL A 83 -1.10 6.52 6.20
C VAL A 83 -0.13 5.82 5.28
N ILE A 84 -0.58 5.54 4.06
CA ILE A 84 0.13 4.72 3.07
C ILE A 84 0.24 5.54 1.80
#